data_AF-A0A8J5TYM4-F1
#
_entry.id   AF-A0A8J5TYM4-F1
#
_cell.length_a   1.000
_cell.length_b   1.000
_cell.length_c   1.000
_cell.angle_alpha   90.00
_cell.angle_beta   90.00
_cell.angle_gamma   90.00
#
_symmetry.space_group_name_H-M   'P 1'
#
loop_
_entity.id
_entity.type
_entity.pdbx_description
1 polymer ?
#
loop_
_entity_poly.entity_id
_entity_poly.type
_entity_poly.pdbx_seq_one_letter_code
_entity_poly.pdbx_strand_id
1 'polypeptide(L)'
;MLWHTALIYITNATLDNSEDPTWPFYLVFSIQCYKSLRQSYRFAEAIGRSLISLAMQKRDLSASEARRMTQKFEEGRLSKPPDDIRATFMADLRLAMTDPQEASVETLASGFEDIALFQEFTKFTNKEDSSEDKPMEDETVALERL
;
A
#
# COMPACT_ATOMS: atom_id res chain seq x y z
N MET A 1 -12.26 12.51 19.76
CA MET A 1 -11.68 12.82 18.44
C MET A 1 -10.17 12.63 18.36
N LEU A 2 -9.33 12.95 19.36
CA LEU A 2 -7.85 12.92 19.21
C LEU A 2 -7.17 11.61 18.76
N TRP A 3 -7.82 10.46 18.95
CA TRP A 3 -7.20 9.15 18.70
C TRP A 3 -6.93 8.85 17.21
N HIS A 4 -7.78 9.31 16.28
CA HIS A 4 -7.55 9.09 14.84
C HIS A 4 -6.31 9.86 14.35
N THR A 5 -6.14 11.10 14.83
CA THR A 5 -4.95 11.91 14.59
C THR A 5 -3.69 11.19 15.07
N ALA A 6 -3.71 10.63 16.29
CA ALA A 6 -2.58 9.84 16.81
C ALA A 6 -2.23 8.63 15.93
N LEU A 7 -3.23 7.89 15.43
CA LEU A 7 -2.99 6.77 14.51
C LEU A 7 -2.35 7.22 13.19
N ILE A 8 -2.79 8.36 12.64
CA ILE A 8 -2.20 8.94 11.42
C ILE A 8 -0.74 9.31 11.68
N TYR A 9 -0.43 9.96 12.81
CA TYR A 9 0.95 10.31 13.19
C TYR A 9 1.84 9.08 13.35
N ILE A 10 1.41 8.07 14.10
CA ILE A 10 2.20 6.85 14.32
C ILE A 10 2.43 6.11 12.99
N THR A 11 1.39 6.00 12.17
CA THR A 11 1.51 5.34 10.86
C THR A 11 2.45 6.13 9.94
N ASN A 12 2.37 7.46 9.90
CA ASN A 12 3.30 8.26 9.11
C ASN A 12 4.74 8.15 9.60
N ALA A 13 4.98 8.24 10.91
CA ALA A 13 6.32 8.13 11.47
C ALA A 13 6.96 6.77 11.14
N THR A 14 6.19 5.69 11.26
CA THR A 14 6.64 4.31 10.98
C THR A 14 6.77 4.03 9.47
N LEU A 15 5.96 4.67 8.61
CA LEU A 15 6.07 4.61 7.14
C LEU A 15 7.11 5.57 6.55
N ASP A 16 7.59 6.56 7.30
CA ASP A 16 8.68 7.44 6.86
C ASP A 16 10.06 6.89 7.27
N ASN A 17 10.16 6.17 8.39
CA ASN A 17 11.42 5.59 8.87
C ASN A 17 11.78 4.24 8.20
N SER A 18 12.55 4.26 7.12
CA SER A 18 12.87 3.06 6.32
C SER A 18 13.54 1.91 7.09
N GLU A 19 14.14 2.19 8.24
CA GLU A 19 14.82 1.21 9.08
C GLU A 19 13.89 0.54 10.10
N ASP A 20 12.66 1.02 10.26
CA ASP A 20 11.72 0.51 11.26
C ASP A 20 11.09 -0.82 10.82
N PRO A 21 11.45 -1.98 11.40
CA PRO A 21 10.88 -3.27 11.02
C PRO A 21 9.42 -3.44 11.48
N THR A 22 8.91 -2.52 12.31
CA THR A 22 7.57 -2.61 12.91
C THR A 22 6.48 -1.92 12.11
N TRP A 23 6.83 -1.26 10.98
CA TRP A 23 5.85 -0.59 10.11
C TRP A 23 4.66 -1.47 9.69
N PRO A 24 4.81 -2.79 9.39
CA PRO A 24 3.65 -3.60 9.01
C PRO A 24 2.68 -3.78 10.18
N PHE A 25 3.20 -3.89 11.40
CA PHE A 25 2.40 -4.03 12.61
C PHE A 25 1.57 -2.76 12.85
N TYR A 26 2.20 -1.59 12.81
CA TYR A 26 1.50 -0.32 13.03
C TYR A 26 0.49 -0.01 11.92
N LEU A 27 0.80 -0.33 10.66
CA LEU A 27 -0.14 -0.21 9.56
C LEU A 27 -1.39 -1.09 9.79
N VAL A 28 -1.19 -2.38 10.06
CA VAL A 28 -2.31 -3.31 10.30
C VAL A 28 -3.12 -2.90 11.54
N PHE A 29 -2.45 -2.50 12.62
CA PHE A 29 -3.10 -2.02 13.85
C PHE A 29 -4.01 -0.82 13.56
N SER A 30 -3.50 0.19 12.86
CA SER A 30 -4.26 1.39 12.49
C SER A 30 -5.46 1.05 11.61
N ILE A 31 -5.28 0.17 10.62
CA ILE A 31 -6.36 -0.28 9.73
C ILE A 31 -7.45 -1.01 10.51
N GLN A 32 -7.10 -1.86 11.48
CA GLN A 32 -8.08 -2.56 12.30
C GLN A 32 -8.86 -1.60 13.21
N CYS A 33 -8.20 -0.58 13.76
CA CYS A 33 -8.88 0.48 14.50
C CYS A 33 -9.92 1.19 13.61
N TYR A 34 -9.55 1.58 12.39
CA TYR A 34 -10.49 2.19 11.44
C TYR A 34 -11.57 1.21 10.95
N LYS A 35 -11.26 -0.09 10.83
CA LYS A 35 -12.22 -1.13 10.44
C LYS A 35 -13.35 -1.23 11.47
N SER A 36 -13.03 -1.12 12.76
CA SER A 36 -14.02 -1.12 13.84
C SER A 36 -14.89 0.16 13.81
N LEU A 37 -14.30 1.29 13.41
CA LEU A 37 -14.98 2.58 13.44
C LEU A 37 -15.91 2.81 12.24
N ARG A 38 -15.59 2.23 11.08
CA ARG A 38 -16.32 2.52 9.82
C ARG A 38 -17.81 2.20 9.84
N GLN A 39 -18.25 1.32 10.74
CA GLN A 39 -19.68 1.05 10.93
C GLN A 39 -20.45 2.29 11.40
N SER A 40 -19.80 3.14 12.20
CA SER A 40 -20.38 4.37 12.76
C SER A 40 -19.91 5.64 12.04
N TYR A 41 -18.74 5.61 11.38
CA TYR A 41 -18.12 6.80 10.79
C TYR A 41 -17.56 6.52 9.40
N ARG A 42 -18.20 7.09 8.37
CA ARG A 42 -17.85 6.86 6.95
C ARG A 42 -16.42 7.29 6.59
N PHE A 43 -15.90 8.34 7.22
CA PHE A 43 -14.54 8.82 6.95
C PHE A 43 -13.46 7.77 7.29
N ALA A 44 -13.74 6.85 8.22
CA ALA A 44 -12.79 5.81 8.61
C ALA A 44 -12.44 4.87 7.45
N GLU A 45 -13.38 4.67 6.52
CA GLU A 45 -13.15 3.87 5.31
C GLU A 45 -12.12 4.54 4.39
N ALA A 46 -12.28 5.83 4.13
CA ALA A 46 -11.31 6.58 3.32
C ALA A 46 -9.94 6.62 3.99
N ILE A 47 -9.88 6.87 5.31
CA ILE A 47 -8.60 6.88 6.03
C ILE A 47 -7.92 5.51 5.91
N GLY A 48 -8.64 4.41 6.18
CA GLY A 48 -8.08 3.06 6.07
C GLY A 48 -7.50 2.77 4.68
N ARG A 49 -8.22 3.09 3.60
CA ARG A 49 -7.73 2.94 2.22
C ARG A 49 -6.53 3.85 1.94
N SER A 50 -6.58 5.11 2.34
CA SER A 50 -5.49 6.07 2.13
C SER A 50 -4.19 5.62 2.79
N LEU A 51 -4.26 5.00 3.99
CA LEU A 51 -3.07 4.48 4.68
C LEU A 51 -2.48 3.26 3.97
N ILE A 52 -3.31 2.42 3.35
CA ILE A 52 -2.84 1.29 2.52
C ILE A 52 -2.12 1.84 1.28
N SER A 53 -2.72 2.79 0.57
CA SER A 53 -2.08 3.45 -0.58
C SER A 53 -0.77 4.12 -0.20
N LEU A 54 -0.74 4.82 0.94
CA LEU A 54 0.46 5.46 1.45
C LEU A 54 1.58 4.45 1.72
N ALA A 55 1.24 3.29 2.29
CA ALA A 55 2.20 2.21 2.50
C ALA A 55 2.71 1.62 1.16
N MET A 56 1.87 1.52 0.13
CA MET A 56 2.32 1.10 -1.21
C MET A 56 3.30 2.10 -1.85
N GLN A 57 3.18 3.39 -1.54
CA GLN A 57 4.09 4.42 -2.05
C GLN A 57 5.40 4.51 -1.25
N LYS A 58 5.33 4.41 0.08
CA LYS A 58 6.48 4.66 0.99
C LYS A 58 7.23 3.39 1.40
N ARG A 59 6.65 2.22 1.19
CA ARG A 59 7.19 0.92 1.58
C ARG A 59 7.03 -0.08 0.45
N ASP A 60 7.73 -1.21 0.59
CA ASP A 60 7.60 -2.35 -0.31
C ASP A 60 6.34 -3.17 0.00
N LEU A 61 5.19 -2.49 0.11
CA LEU A 61 3.89 -3.16 0.20
C LEU A 61 3.42 -3.47 -1.22
N SER A 62 3.41 -4.75 -1.57
CA SER A 62 3.02 -5.18 -2.91
C SER A 62 1.53 -5.01 -3.18
N ALA A 63 1.17 -4.76 -4.45
CA ALA A 63 -0.22 -4.68 -4.90
C ALA A 63 -1.08 -5.88 -4.45
N SER A 64 -0.54 -7.10 -4.51
CA SER A 64 -1.24 -8.30 -4.05
C SER A 64 -1.54 -8.28 -2.54
N GLU A 65 -0.62 -7.79 -1.73
CA GLU A 65 -0.82 -7.69 -0.28
C GLU A 65 -1.74 -6.54 0.08
N ALA A 66 -1.60 -5.41 -0.61
CA ALA A 66 -2.47 -4.26 -0.48
C ALA A 66 -3.92 -4.62 -0.84
N ARG A 67 -4.17 -5.33 -1.96
CA ARG A 67 -5.51 -5.81 -2.32
C ARG A 67 -6.09 -6.77 -1.28
N ARG A 68 -5.28 -7.72 -0.79
CA ARG A 68 -5.70 -8.62 0.30
C ARG A 68 -6.06 -7.84 1.56
N MET A 69 -5.29 -6.80 1.89
CA MET A 69 -5.51 -5.95 3.05
C MET A 69 -6.80 -5.13 2.88
N THR A 70 -7.00 -4.51 1.72
CA THR A 70 -8.22 -3.77 1.36
C THR A 70 -9.45 -4.68 1.39
N GLN A 71 -9.38 -5.89 0.84
CA GLN A 71 -10.48 -6.86 0.88
C GLN A 71 -10.86 -7.21 2.34
N LYS A 72 -9.87 -7.52 3.18
CA LYS A 72 -10.09 -7.79 4.60
C LYS A 72 -10.61 -6.57 5.34
N PHE A 73 -10.12 -5.38 5.00
CA PHE A 73 -10.59 -4.13 5.57
C PHE A 73 -12.06 -3.91 5.24
N GLU A 74 -12.47 -4.17 3.99
CA GLU A 74 -13.82 -3.94 3.48
C GLU A 74 -14.84 -5.01 3.88
N GLU A 75 -14.41 -6.22 4.21
CA GLU A 75 -15.26 -7.34 4.61
C GLU A 75 -16.30 -6.96 5.68
N GLY A 76 -17.58 -7.26 5.45
CA GLY A 76 -18.66 -6.93 6.38
C GLY A 76 -19.12 -5.47 6.36
N ARG A 77 -18.80 -4.72 5.30
CA ARG A 77 -19.35 -3.38 5.07
C ARG A 77 -20.88 -3.44 4.89
N LEU A 78 -21.59 -2.48 5.49
CA LEU A 78 -23.06 -2.38 5.44
C LEU A 78 -23.58 -1.64 4.19
N SER A 79 -22.75 -0.82 3.56
CA SER A 79 -23.08 -0.05 2.36
C SER A 79 -21.86 0.12 1.46
N LYS A 80 -22.05 0.42 0.17
CA LYS A 80 -20.95 0.86 -0.69
C LYS A 80 -20.39 2.20 -0.15
N PRO A 81 -19.07 2.42 -0.19
CA PRO A 81 -18.52 3.74 0.04
C PRO A 81 -19.14 4.72 -0.96
N PRO A 82 -19.53 5.93 -0.54
CA PRO A 82 -19.85 6.97 -1.51
C PRO A 82 -18.61 7.30 -2.33
N ASP A 83 -18.80 7.62 -3.60
CA ASP A 83 -17.70 8.05 -4.49
C ASP A 83 -17.08 9.39 -4.03
N ASP A 84 -17.75 10.13 -3.16
CA ASP A 84 -17.36 11.48 -2.72
C ASP A 84 -17.18 11.52 -1.19
N ILE A 85 -16.14 10.85 -0.68
CA ILE A 85 -15.72 11.07 0.72
C ILE A 85 -14.96 12.39 0.75
N ARG A 86 -15.64 13.46 1.17
CA ARG A 86 -14.98 14.73 1.49
C ARG A 86 -14.33 14.64 2.88
N ALA A 87 -13.13 14.10 2.92
CA ALA A 87 -12.26 14.05 4.09
C ALA A 87 -11.13 15.07 3.92
N THR A 88 -11.30 16.28 4.48
CA THR A 88 -10.28 17.35 4.54
C THR A 88 -9.07 17.01 5.44
N PHE A 89 -8.83 15.73 5.70
CA PHE A 89 -7.74 15.23 6.52
C PHE A 89 -6.54 14.88 5.64
N MET A 90 -5.34 15.10 6.16
CA MET A 90 -4.10 14.70 5.51
C MET A 90 -3.75 13.27 5.91
N ALA A 91 -3.53 12.40 4.94
CA ALA A 91 -3.04 11.04 5.17
C ALA A 91 -1.51 10.98 5.13
N ASP A 92 -0.85 11.75 4.24
CA ASP A 92 0.61 11.91 4.24
C ASP A 92 1.00 13.24 4.90
N LEU A 93 1.49 13.16 6.15
CA LEU A 93 1.82 14.36 6.91
C LEU A 93 3.07 15.07 6.40
N ARG A 94 3.99 14.35 5.76
CA ARG A 94 5.21 14.94 5.22
C ARG A 94 4.92 15.66 3.92
N LEU A 95 4.19 15.01 3.02
CA LEU A 95 3.78 15.61 1.74
C LEU A 95 2.84 16.80 1.96
N ALA A 96 1.99 16.77 3.00
CA ALA A 96 1.07 17.86 3.30
C ALA A 96 1.76 19.21 3.58
N MET A 97 3.05 19.21 3.94
CA MET A 97 3.81 20.45 4.13
C MET A 97 4.09 21.19 2.82
N THR A 98 4.09 20.48 1.69
CA THR A 98 4.44 21.02 0.37
C THR A 98 3.29 20.91 -0.63
N ASP A 99 2.50 19.84 -0.55
CA ASP A 99 1.35 19.58 -1.41
C ASP A 99 0.19 18.95 -0.60
N PRO A 100 -0.67 19.77 0.02
CA PRO A 100 -1.82 19.29 0.78
C PRO A 100 -2.88 18.56 -0.06
N GLN A 101 -2.94 18.82 -1.37
CA GLN A 101 -3.94 18.21 -2.25
C GLN A 101 -3.58 16.74 -2.49
N GLU A 102 -2.33 16.48 -2.87
CA GLU A 102 -1.82 15.12 -3.06
C GLU A 102 -1.71 14.33 -1.75
N ALA A 103 -1.44 15.02 -0.64
CA ALA A 103 -1.37 14.41 0.69
C ALA A 103 -2.72 14.04 1.31
N SER A 104 -3.83 14.44 0.68
CA SER A 104 -5.16 14.27 1.26
C SER A 104 -5.58 12.81 1.34
N VAL A 105 -6.44 12.49 2.31
CA VAL A 105 -7.08 11.17 2.42
C VAL A 105 -7.82 10.81 1.13
N GLU A 106 -8.44 11.78 0.47
CA GLU A 106 -9.26 11.60 -0.74
C GLU A 106 -8.39 11.16 -1.92
N THR A 107 -7.30 11.89 -2.18
CA THR A 107 -6.37 11.60 -3.26
C THR A 107 -5.68 10.25 -3.05
N LEU A 108 -5.18 9.98 -1.84
CA LEU A 108 -4.53 8.70 -1.54
C LEU A 108 -5.51 7.52 -1.58
N ALA A 109 -6.75 7.68 -1.10
CA ALA A 109 -7.74 6.60 -1.14
C ALA A 109 -8.20 6.28 -2.57
N SER A 110 -8.39 7.29 -3.42
CA SER A 110 -8.79 7.13 -4.82
C SER A 110 -7.65 6.58 -5.69
N GLY A 111 -6.40 7.01 -5.43
CA GLY A 111 -5.21 6.54 -6.15
C GLY A 111 -4.80 5.09 -5.87
N PHE A 112 -5.49 4.38 -4.97
CA PHE A 112 -5.16 2.98 -4.63
C PHE A 112 -5.04 2.10 -5.87
N GLU A 113 -6.06 2.11 -6.74
CA GLU A 113 -6.08 1.23 -7.92
C GLU A 113 -5.01 1.61 -8.93
N ASP A 114 -4.75 2.91 -9.10
CA ASP A 114 -3.72 3.41 -10.02
C ASP A 114 -2.32 2.96 -9.56
N ILE A 115 -2.02 3.08 -8.26
CA ILE A 115 -0.75 2.61 -7.68
C ILE A 115 -0.64 1.09 -7.80
N ALA A 116 -1.72 0.36 -7.53
CA ALA A 116 -1.74 -1.10 -7.62
C ALA A 116 -1.45 -1.59 -9.04
N LEU A 117 -2.11 -0.97 -10.02
CA LEU A 117 -1.93 -1.27 -11.45
C LEU A 117 -0.51 -0.94 -11.92
N PHE A 118 0.03 0.22 -11.52
CA PHE A 118 1.41 0.61 -11.84
C PHE A 118 2.45 -0.37 -11.30
N GLN A 119 2.30 -0.81 -10.04
CA GLN A 119 3.18 -1.82 -9.45
C GLN A 119 3.09 -3.17 -10.18
N GLU A 120 1.89 -3.58 -10.62
CA GLU A 120 1.72 -4.81 -11.40
C GLU A 120 2.44 -4.73 -12.74
N PHE A 121 2.23 -3.65 -13.51
CA PHE A 121 2.91 -3.45 -14.79
C PHE A 121 4.43 -3.47 -14.65
N THR A 122 4.97 -2.75 -13.66
CA THR A 122 6.42 -2.69 -13.44
C THR A 122 7.01 -4.05 -13.05
N LYS A 123 6.25 -4.92 -12.37
CA LYS A 123 6.69 -6.28 -12.05
C LYS A 123 6.68 -7.21 -13.26
N PHE A 124 5.76 -7.01 -14.22
CA PHE A 124 5.74 -7.79 -15.46
C PHE A 124 6.95 -7.48 -16.33
N THR A 125 7.30 -6.20 -16.49
CA THR A 125 8.46 -5.80 -17.32
C THR A 125 9.77 -6.34 -16.76
N ASN A 126 9.98 -6.26 -15.44
CA ASN A 126 11.21 -6.78 -14.81
C ASN A 126 11.35 -8.32 -14.90
N LYS A 127 10.24 -9.04 -15.13
CA LYS A 127 10.26 -10.50 -15.25
C LYS A 127 10.68 -10.95 -16.65
N GLU A 128 10.24 -10.23 -17.68
CA GLU A 128 10.59 -10.51 -19.08
C GLU A 128 12.09 -10.27 -19.36
N ASP A 129 12.71 -9.32 -18.65
CA ASP A 129 14.15 -9.05 -18.77
C ASP A 129 15.06 -10.08 -18.04
N SER A 130 14.49 -11.05 -17.31
CA SER A 130 15.23 -12.04 -16.50
C SER A 130 15.20 -13.47 -17.06
N SER A 131 14.51 -13.69 -18.18
CA SER A 131 14.38 -14.99 -18.82
C SER A 131 15.09 -15.06 -20.17
N GLU A 132 16.30 -14.53 -20.28
CA GLU A 132 17.23 -14.92 -21.33
C GLU A 132 18.61 -15.20 -20.73
N ASP A 133 19.21 -16.28 -21.20
CA ASP A 133 20.60 -16.72 -20.99
C ASP A 133 20.90 -17.66 -19.80
N LYS A 134 20.40 -18.91 -19.91
CA LYS A 134 21.23 -20.06 -19.51
C LYS A 134 21.95 -20.57 -20.77
N PRO A 135 23.30 -20.55 -20.83
CA PRO A 135 23.99 -21.21 -21.92
C PRO A 135 23.76 -22.73 -21.82
N MET A 136 23.39 -23.34 -22.95
CA MET A 136 23.42 -24.80 -23.10
C MET A 136 24.86 -25.27 -22.89
N GLU A 137 25.09 -26.07 -21.84
CA GLU A 137 26.31 -26.85 -21.74
C GLU A 137 26.32 -27.87 -22.89
N ASP A 138 27.26 -27.66 -23.81
CA ASP A 138 27.53 -28.52 -24.96
C ASP A 138 28.01 -29.89 -24.47
N GLU A 139 27.23 -30.95 -24.70
CA GLU A 139 27.54 -32.35 -24.40
C GLU A 139 28.66 -32.92 -25.30
N THR A 140 29.72 -32.17 -25.54
CA THR A 140 30.86 -32.60 -26.38
C THR A 140 32.20 -32.43 -25.68
N VAL A 141 32.32 -32.86 -24.41
CA VAL A 141 33.63 -33.10 -23.77
C VAL A 141 33.61 -34.37 -22.92
N ALA A 142 33.14 -35.47 -23.49
CA ALA A 142 33.23 -36.80 -22.87
C ALA A 142 34.00 -37.83 -23.71
N LEU A 143 34.70 -37.44 -24.80
CA LEU A 143 35.46 -38.36 -25.63
C LEU A 143 36.88 -37.94 -26.03
N GLU A 144 37.48 -36.95 -25.36
CA GLU A 144 38.92 -36.73 -25.47
C GLU A 144 39.53 -36.32 -24.13
N ARG A 145 39.78 -37.31 -23.26
CA ARG A 145 40.94 -37.41 -22.34
C ARG A 145 40.78 -38.65 -21.46
N LEU A 146 41.46 -39.72 -21.87
CA LEU A 146 42.01 -40.84 -21.09
C LEU A 146 41.10 -41.54 -20.08
#